data_AF-A0A2K6S036-F1
#
_entry.id   AF-A0A2K6S036-F1
#
_cell.length_a   1.000
_cell.length_b   1.000
_cell.length_c   1.000
_cell.angle_alpha   90.00
_cell.angle_beta   90.00
_cell.angle_gamma   90.00
#
_symmetry.space_group_name_H-M   'P 1'
#
loop_
_entity.id
_entity.type
_entity.pdbx_description
1 polymer ?
#
loop_
_entity_poly.entity_id
_entity_poly.type
_entity_poly.pdbx_seq_one_letter_code
_entity_poly.pdbx_strand_id
1 'polypeptide(L)' 'LFSFLTHINKYRAIIPEMEWTSQALLTVDIVDSGNLVEITIFGRPRVQNRVKSMLLCLAWFHREHRARAEKMKHLEKN' A
#
# COMPACT_ATOMS: atom_id res chain seq x y z
N LEU A 1 -7.56 7.85 10.35
CA LEU A 1 -7.13 6.88 11.39
C LEU A 1 -8.13 5.73 11.55
N PHE A 2 -9.44 6.00 11.68
CA PHE A 2 -10.48 4.95 11.77
C PHE A 2 -11.09 4.49 10.42
N SER A 3 -10.90 5.24 9.31
CA SER A 3 -11.34 4.83 7.96
C SER A 3 -10.30 3.99 7.18
N PHE A 4 -9.10 3.78 7.74
CA PHE A 4 -8.03 2.95 7.14
C PHE A 4 -8.35 1.44 7.22
N LEU A 5 -9.48 1.08 7.84
CA LEU A 5 -9.76 -0.23 8.42
C LEU A 5 -10.83 -1.05 7.69
N THR A 6 -11.46 -0.56 6.63
CA THR A 6 -12.51 -1.34 5.96
C THR A 6 -12.24 -1.47 4.46
N HIS A 7 -11.63 -2.58 4.07
CA HIS A 7 -11.73 -3.17 2.73
C HIS A 7 -11.08 -2.34 1.60
N ILE A 8 -9.84 -2.62 1.22
CA ILE A 8 -9.54 -3.68 0.23
C ILE A 8 -10.59 -3.70 -0.90
N ASN A 9 -10.82 -2.58 -1.58
CA ASN A 9 -11.49 -2.62 -2.86
C ASN A 9 -10.79 -1.64 -3.83
N LYS A 10 -9.86 -2.20 -4.60
CA LYS A 10 -9.05 -1.59 -5.67
C LYS A 10 -8.06 -0.51 -5.21
N TYR A 11 -6.77 -0.82 -5.36
CA TYR A 11 -5.60 0.09 -5.28
C TYR A 11 -5.79 1.47 -5.94
N ARG A 12 -6.75 1.59 -6.88
CA ARG A 12 -7.19 2.84 -7.51
C ARG A 12 -7.75 3.90 -6.56
N ALA A 13 -8.30 3.52 -5.40
CA ALA A 13 -8.86 4.45 -4.42
C ALA A 13 -7.83 4.95 -3.38
N ILE A 14 -6.72 4.22 -3.20
CA ILE A 14 -5.69 4.54 -2.20
C ILE A 14 -4.82 5.71 -2.65
N ILE A 15 -4.52 5.78 -3.96
CA ILE A 15 -3.66 6.83 -4.52
C ILE A 15 -4.29 8.22 -4.29
N PRO A 16 -5.55 8.50 -4.67
CA PRO A 16 -6.15 9.82 -4.42
C PRO A 16 -6.20 10.23 -2.95
N GLU A 17 -6.46 9.29 -2.03
CA GLU A 17 -6.51 9.60 -0.59
C GLU A 17 -5.10 9.91 -0.04
N MET A 18 -4.09 9.17 -0.48
CA MET A 18 -2.70 9.42 -0.12
C MET A 18 -2.20 10.73 -0.71
N GLU A 19 -2.55 11.04 -1.96
CA GLU A 19 -2.22 12.30 -2.61
C GLU A 19 -2.82 13.48 -1.85
N TRP A 20 -4.11 13.38 -1.50
CA TRP A 20 -4.81 14.40 -0.73
C TRP A 20 -4.22 14.61 0.67
N THR A 21 -3.98 13.53 1.41
CA THR A 21 -3.50 13.58 2.80
C THR A 21 -2.06 14.07 2.90
N SER A 22 -1.24 13.71 1.92
CA SER A 22 0.19 14.06 1.91
C SER A 22 0.49 15.37 1.18
N GLN A 23 -0.43 15.84 0.32
CA GLN A 23 -0.19 16.96 -0.59
C GLN A 23 1.02 16.69 -1.51
N ALA A 24 1.12 15.45 -2.00
CA ALA A 24 2.09 15.00 -3.00
C ALA A 24 1.37 14.20 -4.08
N LEU A 25 1.85 14.26 -5.31
CA LEU A 25 1.32 13.42 -6.39
C LEU A 25 2.04 12.07 -6.39
N LEU A 26 1.33 11.01 -6.73
CA LEU A 26 1.87 9.66 -6.81
C LEU A 26 1.56 9.05 -8.18
N THR A 27 2.56 8.44 -8.80
CA THR A 27 2.38 7.61 -10.00
C THR A 27 2.75 6.17 -9.66
N VAL A 28 2.04 5.23 -10.28
CA VAL A 28 2.17 3.80 -10.01
C VAL A 28 2.31 3.07 -11.34
N ASP A 29 3.48 2.47 -11.56
CA ASP A 29 3.84 1.78 -12.79
C ASP A 29 4.11 0.29 -12.52
N ILE A 30 3.67 -0.57 -13.42
CA ILE A 30 3.92 -2.02 -13.33
C ILE A 30 5.16 -2.32 -14.16
N VAL A 31 6.27 -2.62 -13.50
CA VAL A 31 7.61 -2.67 -14.14
C VAL A 31 8.13 -4.07 -14.41
N ASP A 32 7.60 -5.10 -13.73
CA ASP A 32 8.04 -6.49 -13.93
C ASP A 32 6.89 -7.48 -13.77
N SER A 33 6.62 -8.25 -14.84
CA SER A 33 5.70 -9.39 -14.96
C SER A 33 4.36 -9.34 -14.18
N GLY A 34 3.88 -8.15 -13.78
CA GLY A 34 2.77 -7.96 -12.84
C GLY A 34 3.07 -8.17 -11.35
N ASN A 35 4.31 -8.52 -10.99
CA ASN A 35 4.69 -8.87 -9.62
C ASN A 35 5.36 -7.72 -8.86
N LEU A 36 5.97 -6.76 -9.57
CA LEU A 36 6.54 -5.56 -8.98
C LEU A 36 5.82 -4.32 -9.49
N VAL A 37 5.75 -3.35 -8.59
CA VAL A 37 5.14 -2.05 -8.83
C VAL A 37 6.15 -0.98 -8.41
N GLU A 38 6.42 -0.05 -9.31
CA GLU A 38 7.18 1.16 -9.04
C GLU A 38 6.21 2.27 -8.62
N ILE A 39 6.59 3.04 -7.59
CA ILE A 39 5.82 4.19 -7.13
C ILE A 39 6.71 5.42 -7.17
N THR A 40 6.34 6.40 -7.99
CA THR A 40 7.01 7.70 -8.06
C THR A 40 6.26 8.72 -7.20
N ILE A 41 6.98 9.49 -6.38
CA ILE A 41 6.39 10.49 -5.46
C ILE A 41 6.88 11.89 -5.83
N PHE A 42 5.96 12.75 -6.26
CA PHE A 42 6.24 14.14 -6.60
C PHE A 42 5.86 15.06 -5.44
N GLY A 43 6.83 15.82 -4.92
CA GLY A 43 6.58 16.75 -3.83
C GLY A 43 7.88 17.23 -3.18
N ARG A 44 7.75 18.02 -2.12
CA ARG A 44 8.92 18.47 -1.34
C ARG A 44 9.62 17.26 -0.69
N PRO A 45 10.95 17.26 -0.50
CA PRO A 45 11.67 16.13 0.09
C PRO A 45 11.11 15.62 1.43
N ARG A 46 10.67 16.54 2.30
CA ARG A 46 10.03 16.18 3.57
C ARG A 46 8.72 15.41 3.39
N VAL A 47 7.93 15.78 2.38
CA VAL A 47 6.66 15.12 2.05
C VAL A 47 6.94 13.75 1.42
N GLN A 48 7.90 13.67 0.51
CA GLN A 48 8.33 12.39 -0.08
C GLN A 48 8.72 11.38 0.99
N ASN A 49 9.53 11.79 1.98
CA ASN A 49 9.92 10.91 3.09
C ASN A 49 8.72 10.44 3.92
N ARG A 50 7.74 11.32 4.19
CA ARG A 50 6.51 10.96 4.90
C ARG A 50 5.68 9.94 4.12
N VAL A 51 5.47 10.17 2.82
CA VAL A 51 4.73 9.28 1.92
C VAL A 51 5.43 7.92 1.82
N LYS A 52 6.75 7.92 1.68
CA LYS A 52 7.56 6.69 1.66
C LYS A 52 7.35 5.85 2.92
N SER A 53 7.38 6.47 4.10
CA SER A 53 7.11 5.76 5.36
C SER A 53 5.69 5.19 5.41
N MET A 54 4.68 5.93 4.95
CA MET A 54 3.29 5.43 4.89
C MET A 54 3.15 4.22 3.97
N LEU A 55 3.76 4.27 2.78
CA LEU A 55 3.76 3.16 1.82
C LEU A 55 4.46 1.92 2.38
N LEU A 56 5.58 2.10 3.07
CA LEU A 56 6.30 0.98 3.71
C LEU A 56 5.47 0.32 4.82
N CYS A 57 4.79 1.11 5.66
CA CYS A 57 3.88 0.58 6.68
C CYS A 57 2.72 -0.21 6.07
N LEU A 58 2.12 0.31 5.00
CA LEU A 58 1.05 -0.37 4.26
C LEU A 58 1.53 -1.69 3.65
N ALA A 59 2.70 -1.67 2.99
CA ALA A 59 3.28 -2.87 2.40
C ALA A 59 3.57 -3.94 3.47
N TRP A 60 4.10 -3.54 4.63
CA TRP A 60 4.32 -4.43 5.76
C TRP A 60 3.00 -5.03 6.29
N PHE A 61 2.00 -4.19 6.54
CA PHE A 61 0.69 -4.63 7.03
C PHE A 61 0.03 -5.64 6.07
N HIS A 62 0.06 -5.37 4.76
CA HIS A 62 -0.48 -6.28 3.77
C HIS A 62 0.26 -7.62 3.70
N ARG A 63 1.60 -7.61 3.80
CA ARG A 63 2.40 -8.85 3.82
C ARG A 63 2.07 -9.70 5.05
N GLU A 64 2.01 -9.08 6.23
CA GLU A 64 1.67 -9.74 7.48
C GLU A 64 0.26 -10.33 7.44
N HIS A 65 -0.72 -9.56 7.00
CA HIS A 65 -2.10 -10.04 6.88
C HIS A 65 -2.23 -11.20 5.88
N ARG A 66 -1.52 -11.14 4.75
CA ARG A 66 -1.47 -12.24 3.78
C ARG A 66 -0.84 -13.50 4.39
N ALA A 67 0.29 -13.36 5.08
CA ALA A 67 0.95 -14.49 5.73
C ALA A 67 0.04 -15.17 6.78
N ARG A 68 -0.69 -14.38 7.57
CA ARG A 68 -1.68 -14.90 8.54
C ARG A 68 -2.83 -15.63 7.85
N ALA A 69 -3.38 -15.06 6.77
CA ALA A 69 -4.45 -15.69 6.02
C ALA A 69 -4.00 -17.04 5.41
N GLU A 70 -2.79 -17.11 4.85
CA GLU A 70 -2.25 -18.37 4.31
C GLU A 70 -1.98 -19.41 5.41
N LYS A 71 -1.50 -18.98 6.58
CA LYS A 71 -1.35 -19.87 7.75
C LYS A 71 -2.69 -20.44 8.21
N MET A 72 -3.75 -19.62 8.25
CA MET A 72 -5.09 -20.06 8.63
C MET A 72 -5.63 -21.12 7.65
N LYS A 73 -5.50 -20.87 6.34
CA LYS A 73 -5.89 -21.82 5.30
C LYS A 73 -5.15 -23.15 5.38
N HIS A 74 -3.89 -23.16 5.84
CA HIS A 74 -3.12 -24.38 6.03
C HIS A 74 -3.64 -25.19 7.24
N LEU A 75 -4.01 -24.52 8.32
CA LEU A 75 -4.59 -25.16 9.51
C LEU A 75 -5.98 -25.76 9.24
N GLU A 76 -6.79 -25.13 8.39
CA GLU A 76 -8.12 -25.65 8.01
C GLU A 76 -8.07 -26.86 7.07
N LYS A 77 -6.92 -27.12 6.43
CA LYS A 77 -6.72 -28.22 5.48
C LYS A 77 -6.12 -29.48 6.11
N ASN A 78 -5.64 -29.40 7.36
CA ASN A 78 -5.07 -30.51 8.12
C ASN A 78 -6.02 -30.94 9.23
#